data_AF-A0A9X2AP04-F1
#
_entry.id   AF-A0A9X2AP04-F1
#
_cell.length_a   1.000
_cell.length_b   1.000
_cell.length_c   1.000
_cell.angle_alpha   90.00
_cell.angle_beta   90.00
_cell.angle_gamma   90.00
#
_symmetry.space_group_name_H-M   'P 1'
#
loop_
_entity.id
_entity.type
_entity.pdbx_description
1 polymer ?
#
loop_
_entity_poly.entity_id
_entity_poly.type
_entity_poly.pdbx_seq_one_letter_code
_entity_poly.pdbx_strand_id
1 'polypeptide(L)'
;MIHHLSIAARNPRNVATVFADIFGGGLVIPFRPNQGSFMVFQLDDVGTEIEIHPLGTTLDPGAPGFVHATRDSGRTATHFALSVPASTEQILEIAARQGWLCRRTQRAEFPLVELWIENEALCELLPPDCAAQYLEVNRAMKAGVLQERAQAAKGKQ
;
A
#
# COMPACT_ATOMS: atom_id res chain seq x y z
N MET A 1 8.22 7.97 -6.75
CA MET A 1 8.58 6.57 -6.54
C MET A 1 8.59 6.31 -5.05
N ILE A 2 7.85 5.32 -4.58
CA ILE A 2 7.92 4.81 -3.21
C ILE A 2 8.44 3.38 -3.36
N HIS A 3 9.56 3.05 -2.70
CA HIS A 3 10.16 1.72 -2.83
C HIS A 3 9.49 0.72 -1.89
N HIS A 4 9.36 1.10 -0.61
CA HIS A 4 8.66 0.29 0.37
C HIS A 4 7.88 1.17 1.35
N LEU A 5 7.01 0.49 2.10
CA LEU A 5 6.34 0.98 3.28
C LEU A 5 6.22 -0.15 4.28
N SER A 6 6.10 0.19 5.56
CA SER A 6 5.96 -0.78 6.63
C SER A 6 4.57 -0.68 7.25
N ILE A 7 3.92 -1.82 7.48
CA ILE A 7 2.63 -1.93 8.17
C ILE A 7 2.71 -2.91 9.33
N ALA A 8 1.71 -2.87 10.20
CA ALA A 8 1.57 -3.80 11.30
C ALA A 8 0.32 -4.67 11.11
N ALA A 9 0.40 -5.94 11.52
CA ALA A 9 -0.67 -6.92 11.41
C ALA A 9 -0.65 -7.90 12.58
N ARG A 10 -1.82 -8.44 12.95
CA ARG A 10 -1.97 -9.51 13.95
C ARG A 10 -1.32 -10.81 13.47
N ASN A 11 -1.41 -11.12 12.19
CA ASN A 11 -0.76 -12.27 11.56
C ASN A 11 0.13 -11.84 10.38
N PRO A 12 1.35 -11.33 10.65
CA PRO A 12 2.24 -10.80 9.62
C PRO A 12 2.54 -11.77 8.48
N ARG A 13 2.71 -13.06 8.80
CA ARG A 13 2.99 -14.10 7.80
C ARG A 13 1.81 -14.28 6.84
N ASN A 14 0.59 -14.32 7.36
CA ASN A 14 -0.60 -14.46 6.53
C ASN A 14 -0.79 -13.23 5.64
N VAL A 15 -0.66 -12.03 6.21
CA VAL A 15 -0.75 -10.78 5.44
C VAL A 15 0.31 -10.73 4.33
N ALA A 16 1.55 -11.12 4.61
CA ALA A 16 2.61 -11.18 3.59
C ALA A 16 2.27 -12.17 2.46
N THR A 17 1.70 -13.32 2.81
CA THR A 17 1.27 -14.34 1.83
C THR A 17 0.13 -13.81 0.97
N VAL A 18 -0.85 -13.11 1.56
CA VAL A 18 -1.96 -12.49 0.82
C VAL A 18 -1.45 -11.44 -0.16
N PHE A 19 -0.50 -10.59 0.24
CA PHE A 19 0.10 -9.63 -0.68
C PHE A 19 0.91 -10.30 -1.79
N ALA A 20 1.59 -11.41 -1.52
CA ALA A 20 2.28 -12.17 -2.56
C ALA A 20 1.30 -12.71 -3.62
N ASP A 21 0.13 -13.17 -3.21
CA ASP A 21 -0.95 -13.57 -4.13
C ASP A 21 -1.45 -12.38 -4.96
N ILE A 22 -1.68 -11.22 -4.32
CA ILE A 22 -2.11 -9.98 -4.98
C ILE A 22 -1.04 -9.46 -5.97
N PHE A 23 0.23 -9.68 -5.67
CA PHE A 23 1.35 -9.40 -6.56
C PHE A 23 1.51 -10.42 -7.71
N GLY A 24 0.64 -11.43 -7.80
CA GLY A 24 0.70 -12.42 -8.87
C GLY A 24 1.85 -13.42 -8.71
N GLY A 25 2.25 -13.71 -7.47
CA GLY A 25 3.37 -14.62 -7.16
C GLY A 25 4.59 -13.92 -6.57
N GLY A 26 4.38 -12.90 -5.74
CA GLY A 26 5.45 -12.18 -5.05
C GLY A 26 6.31 -13.06 -4.13
N LEU A 27 7.46 -12.55 -3.72
CA LEU A 27 8.40 -13.26 -2.84
C LEU A 27 8.18 -12.84 -1.39
N VAL A 28 7.85 -13.79 -0.51
CA VAL A 28 7.80 -13.58 0.94
C VAL A 28 9.06 -14.08 1.61
N ILE A 29 9.72 -13.24 2.40
CA ILE A 29 10.86 -13.65 3.23
C ILE A 29 10.74 -13.14 4.67
N PRO A 30 11.27 -13.88 5.67
CA PRO A 30 11.33 -13.38 7.04
C PRO A 30 12.22 -12.14 7.14
N PHE A 31 11.76 -11.13 7.86
CA PHE A 31 12.55 -9.93 8.14
C PHE A 31 13.34 -10.12 9.44
N ARG A 32 14.62 -10.48 9.30
CA ARG A 32 15.49 -10.83 10.44
C ARG A 32 15.62 -9.72 11.51
N PRO A 33 15.66 -8.43 11.17
CA PRO A 33 15.81 -7.37 12.18
C PRO A 33 14.66 -7.26 13.19
N ASN A 34 13.46 -7.79 12.87
CA ASN A 34 12.33 -7.80 13.80
C ASN A 34 11.62 -9.15 13.77
N GLN A 35 11.78 -9.94 14.85
CA GLN A 35 11.22 -11.29 14.91
C GLN A 35 9.70 -11.31 14.68
N GLY A 36 9.23 -12.26 13.88
CA GLY A 36 7.82 -12.38 13.51
C GLY A 36 7.38 -11.45 12.38
N SER A 37 8.29 -10.62 11.86
CA SER A 37 8.04 -9.77 10.69
C SER A 37 8.42 -10.45 9.38
N PHE A 38 7.80 -10.01 8.30
CA PHE A 38 8.02 -10.52 6.95
C PHE A 38 8.12 -9.35 5.96
N MET A 39 8.87 -9.57 4.89
CA MET A 39 8.88 -8.69 3.72
C MET A 39 8.19 -9.43 2.58
N VAL A 40 7.41 -8.69 1.78
CA VAL A 40 6.82 -9.19 0.55
C VAL A 40 7.24 -8.31 -0.61
N PHE A 41 7.90 -8.91 -1.60
CA PHE A 41 8.39 -8.24 -2.79
C PHE A 41 7.44 -8.51 -3.96
N GLN A 42 7.09 -7.45 -4.69
CA GLN A 42 6.33 -7.58 -5.94
C GLN A 42 7.17 -8.15 -7.09
N LEU A 43 8.50 -8.01 -7.00
CA LEU A 43 9.46 -8.42 -8.05
C LEU A 43 9.27 -7.65 -9.37
N ASP A 44 8.89 -6.37 -9.29
CA ASP A 44 8.83 -5.47 -10.43
C ASP A 44 10.14 -4.69 -10.64
N ASP A 45 10.23 -3.96 -11.75
CA ASP A 45 11.43 -3.21 -12.15
C ASP A 45 11.75 -2.02 -11.23
N VAL A 46 10.83 -1.63 -10.36
CA VAL A 46 10.96 -0.47 -9.48
C VAL A 46 11.24 -0.84 -8.01
N GLY A 47 11.26 -2.15 -7.72
CA GLY A 47 11.63 -2.70 -6.43
C GLY A 47 10.55 -2.48 -5.37
N THR A 48 9.27 -2.66 -5.74
CA THR A 48 8.15 -2.53 -4.79
C THR A 48 8.17 -3.62 -3.73
N GLU A 49 8.07 -3.19 -2.47
CA GLU A 49 8.13 -4.04 -1.28
C GLU A 49 7.16 -3.55 -0.18
N ILE A 50 6.64 -4.48 0.63
CA ILE A 50 5.96 -4.15 1.89
C ILE A 50 6.63 -4.91 3.03
N GLU A 51 7.03 -4.18 4.08
CA GLU A 51 7.42 -4.77 5.36
C GLU A 51 6.18 -4.92 6.24
N ILE A 52 6.01 -6.08 6.85
CA ILE A 52 4.84 -6.40 7.66
C ILE A 52 5.32 -6.88 9.02
N HIS A 53 5.04 -6.08 10.04
CA HIS A 53 5.46 -6.31 11.42
C HIS A 53 4.30 -6.82 12.28
N PRO A 54 4.60 -7.48 13.41
CA PRO A 54 3.61 -7.73 14.44
C PRO A 54 2.90 -6.45 14.88
N LEU A 55 1.59 -6.52 15.06
CA LEU A 55 0.78 -5.43 15.61
C LEU A 55 1.40 -4.91 16.93
N GLY A 56 1.50 -3.59 17.10
CA GLY A 56 2.19 -2.97 18.23
C GLY A 56 3.68 -2.73 18.01
N THR A 57 4.28 -3.18 16.91
CA THR A 57 5.63 -2.76 16.53
C THR A 57 5.67 -1.25 16.26
N THR A 58 6.58 -0.56 16.94
CA THR A 58 6.87 0.87 16.74
C THR A 58 8.38 1.10 16.61
N LEU A 59 8.75 2.28 16.10
CA LEU A 59 10.12 2.78 16.08
C LEU A 59 10.19 3.99 17.01
N ASP A 60 11.15 3.98 17.92
CA ASP A 60 11.41 5.10 18.83
C ASP A 60 12.72 5.78 18.41
N PRO A 61 12.72 7.09 18.07
CA PRO A 61 13.93 7.82 17.71
C PRO A 61 15.05 7.75 18.77
N GLY A 62 14.71 7.50 20.03
CA GLY A 62 15.64 7.35 21.14
C GLY A 62 16.10 5.92 21.43
N ALA A 63 15.53 4.91 20.76
CA ALA A 63 15.86 3.51 20.98
C ALA A 63 16.45 2.85 19.72
N PRO A 64 17.41 1.92 19.87
CA PRO A 64 17.88 1.15 18.73
C PRO A 64 16.82 0.12 18.31
N GLY A 65 16.42 0.17 17.04
CA GLY A 65 15.61 -0.86 16.40
C GLY A 65 14.12 -0.82 16.75
N PHE A 66 13.47 -1.98 16.62
CA PHE A 66 12.02 -2.13 16.78
C PHE A 66 11.65 -2.33 18.24
N VAL A 67 10.67 -1.57 18.71
CA VAL A 67 10.07 -1.71 20.03
C VAL A 67 8.63 -2.19 19.89
N HIS A 68 8.05 -2.74 20.95
CA HIS A 68 6.70 -3.28 20.95
C HIS A 68 5.84 -2.60 22.02
N ALA A 69 4.84 -1.85 21.59
CA ALA A 69 3.87 -1.21 22.46
C ALA A 69 2.91 -2.24 23.06
N THR A 70 2.56 -2.07 24.34
CA THR A 70 1.68 -2.99 25.08
C THR A 70 0.19 -2.86 24.72
N ARG A 71 -0.19 -1.77 24.05
CA ARG A 71 -1.56 -1.53 23.58
C ARG A 71 -1.53 -0.84 22.21
N ASP A 72 -2.00 -1.56 21.20
CA ASP A 72 -2.25 -1.03 19.87
C ASP A 72 -3.65 -1.49 19.42
N SER A 73 -4.40 -0.55 18.84
CA SER A 73 -5.75 -0.81 18.34
C SER A 73 -5.76 -1.36 16.91
N GLY A 74 -4.62 -1.34 16.20
CA GLY A 74 -4.50 -1.71 14.78
C GLY A 74 -5.09 -0.70 13.80
N ARG A 75 -5.94 0.22 14.29
CA ARG A 75 -6.52 1.30 13.49
C ARG A 75 -5.59 2.50 13.47
N THR A 76 -5.33 3.00 12.27
CA THR A 76 -4.49 4.17 12.03
C THR A 76 -5.11 5.06 10.95
N ALA A 77 -4.78 6.36 10.97
CA ALA A 77 -5.12 7.27 9.88
C ALA A 77 -4.25 7.01 8.63
N THR A 78 -3.07 6.39 8.82
CA THR A 78 -2.16 6.06 7.73
C THR A 78 -2.74 4.95 6.88
N HIS A 79 -2.81 5.19 5.58
CA HIS A 79 -3.16 4.24 4.55
C HIS A 79 -2.37 4.60 3.29
N PHE A 80 -2.31 3.69 2.32
CA PHE A 80 -1.54 3.87 1.11
C PHE A 80 -2.25 3.26 -0.09
N ALA A 81 -1.95 3.82 -1.26
CA ALA A 81 -2.39 3.28 -2.54
C ALA A 81 -1.22 2.57 -3.24
N LEU A 82 -1.49 1.36 -3.77
CA LEU A 82 -0.49 0.54 -4.44
C LEU A 82 -1.02 0.00 -5.77
N SER A 83 -0.27 0.23 -6.84
CA SER A 83 -0.55 -0.42 -8.13
C SER A 83 -0.15 -1.89 -8.05
N VAL A 84 -1.08 -2.77 -8.43
CA VAL A 84 -0.88 -4.22 -8.34
C VAL A 84 -1.27 -4.89 -9.67
N PRO A 85 -0.64 -6.03 -10.00
CA PRO A 85 -0.95 -6.74 -11.25
C PRO A 85 -2.28 -7.51 -11.18
N ALA A 86 -2.77 -7.86 -9.99
CA ALA A 86 -4.05 -8.53 -9.83
C ALA A 86 -5.23 -7.67 -10.31
N SER A 87 -6.20 -8.34 -10.94
CA SER A 87 -7.51 -7.77 -11.28
C SER A 87 -8.35 -7.49 -10.02
N THR A 88 -9.40 -6.68 -10.18
CA THR A 88 -10.38 -6.43 -9.11
C THR A 88 -10.97 -7.75 -8.60
N GLU A 89 -11.34 -8.64 -9.51
CA GLU A 89 -12.00 -9.92 -9.21
C GLU A 89 -11.09 -10.81 -8.37
N GLN A 90 -9.81 -10.94 -8.75
CA GLN A 90 -8.82 -11.69 -7.99
C GLN A 90 -8.65 -11.14 -6.57
N ILE A 91 -8.58 -9.82 -6.42
CA ILE A 91 -8.43 -9.19 -5.09
C ILE A 91 -9.66 -9.48 -4.21
N LEU A 92 -10.86 -9.34 -4.76
CA LEU A 92 -12.11 -9.63 -4.04
C LEU A 92 -12.16 -11.10 -3.59
N GLU A 93 -11.79 -12.03 -4.47
CA GLU A 93 -11.72 -13.46 -4.13
C GLU A 93 -10.67 -13.75 -3.06
N ILE A 94 -9.48 -13.15 -3.15
CA ILE A 94 -8.42 -13.29 -2.15
C ILE A 94 -8.93 -12.79 -0.79
N ALA A 95 -9.51 -11.59 -0.73
CA ALA A 95 -10.03 -11.01 0.50
C ALA A 95 -11.18 -11.83 1.11
N ALA A 96 -12.08 -12.36 0.27
CA ALA A 96 -13.18 -13.21 0.71
C ALA A 96 -12.68 -14.49 1.41
N ARG A 97 -11.60 -15.12 0.91
CA ARG A 97 -10.97 -16.28 1.57
C ARG A 97 -10.41 -15.96 2.96
N GLN A 98 -10.04 -14.70 3.19
CA GLN A 98 -9.51 -14.22 4.47
C GLN A 98 -10.62 -13.72 5.42
N GLY A 99 -11.86 -13.58 4.94
CA GLY A 99 -12.92 -12.91 5.69
C GLY A 99 -12.65 -11.42 5.91
N TRP A 100 -11.90 -10.79 5.01
CA TRP A 100 -11.57 -9.36 5.08
C TRP A 100 -12.56 -8.54 4.28
N LEU A 101 -12.91 -7.36 4.80
CA LEU A 101 -13.73 -6.38 4.10
C LEU A 101 -12.96 -5.88 2.88
N CYS A 102 -13.52 -6.10 1.70
CA CYS A 102 -12.96 -5.63 0.45
C CYS A 102 -14.07 -5.20 -0.50
N ARG A 103 -13.84 -4.09 -1.21
CA ARG A 103 -14.81 -3.55 -2.17
C ARG A 103 -14.12 -2.66 -3.20
N ARG A 104 -14.60 -2.71 -4.43
CA ARG A 104 -14.31 -1.67 -5.41
C ARG A 104 -15.14 -0.43 -5.10
N THR A 105 -14.52 0.74 -5.19
CA THR A 105 -15.18 2.03 -4.95
C THR A 105 -14.64 3.08 -5.89
N GLN A 106 -15.37 4.19 -6.02
CA GLN A 106 -14.89 5.41 -6.64
C GLN A 106 -14.41 6.34 -5.52
N ARG A 107 -13.10 6.54 -5.41
CA ARG A 107 -12.49 7.47 -4.47
C ARG A 107 -12.06 8.70 -5.28
N ALA A 108 -12.80 9.79 -5.10
CA ALA A 108 -12.61 11.01 -5.88
C ALA A 108 -12.70 10.75 -7.39
N GLU A 109 -11.71 11.17 -8.18
CA GLU A 109 -11.75 11.14 -9.65
C GLU A 109 -11.41 9.78 -10.29
N PHE A 110 -10.99 8.77 -9.52
CA PHE A 110 -10.61 7.45 -10.05
C PHE A 110 -11.17 6.27 -9.22
N PRO A 111 -11.38 5.10 -9.84
CA PRO A 111 -11.76 3.90 -9.12
C PRO A 111 -10.55 3.26 -8.43
N LEU A 112 -10.79 2.55 -7.34
CA LEU A 112 -9.82 1.71 -6.65
C LEU A 112 -10.51 0.55 -5.92
N VAL A 113 -9.73 -0.39 -5.41
CA VAL A 113 -10.21 -1.46 -4.52
C VAL A 113 -9.74 -1.19 -3.10
N GLU A 114 -10.66 -0.96 -2.17
CA GLU A 114 -10.35 -0.89 -0.74
C GLU A 114 -10.18 -2.31 -0.19
N LEU A 115 -9.02 -2.61 0.39
CA LEU A 115 -8.74 -3.84 1.14
C LEU A 115 -8.51 -3.47 2.60
N TRP A 116 -9.37 -3.94 3.50
CA TRP A 116 -9.20 -3.78 4.94
C TRP A 116 -8.45 -4.99 5.51
N ILE A 117 -7.14 -4.86 5.61
CA ILE A 117 -6.25 -5.90 6.15
C ILE A 117 -6.70 -6.23 7.56
N GLU A 118 -7.07 -7.51 7.77
CA GLU A 118 -7.58 -8.03 9.04
C GLU A 118 -8.77 -7.23 9.60
N ASN A 119 -9.49 -6.49 8.75
CA ASN A 119 -10.56 -5.56 9.10
C ASN A 119 -10.14 -4.37 9.99
N GLU A 120 -8.85 -3.98 9.98
CA GLU A 120 -8.31 -2.93 10.86
C GLU A 120 -7.58 -1.81 10.10
N ALA A 121 -6.76 -2.15 9.11
CA ALA A 121 -5.95 -1.20 8.36
C ALA A 121 -6.37 -1.14 6.88
N LEU A 122 -6.52 0.05 6.34
CA LEU A 122 -6.90 0.25 4.94
C LEU A 122 -5.66 0.24 4.04
N CYS A 123 -5.71 -0.58 3.00
CA CYS A 123 -4.86 -0.51 1.83
C CYS A 123 -5.73 -0.26 0.60
N GLU A 124 -5.36 0.73 -0.22
CA GLU A 124 -6.00 0.99 -1.49
C GLU A 124 -5.20 0.28 -2.59
N LEU A 125 -5.84 -0.63 -3.31
CA LEU A 125 -5.23 -1.36 -4.40
C LEU A 125 -5.71 -0.77 -5.72
N LEU A 126 -4.76 -0.55 -6.63
CA LEU A 126 -5.00 -0.07 -7.98
C LEU A 126 -4.69 -1.21 -8.96
N PRO A 127 -5.67 -2.08 -9.28
CA PRO A 127 -5.59 -2.97 -10.43
C PRO A 127 -5.27 -2.20 -11.72
N PRO A 128 -4.83 -2.88 -12.80
CA PRO A 128 -4.35 -2.21 -14.01
C PRO A 128 -5.30 -1.15 -14.60
N ASP A 129 -6.61 -1.41 -14.60
CA ASP A 129 -7.64 -0.48 -15.08
C ASP A 129 -7.80 0.76 -14.18
N CYS A 130 -7.68 0.57 -12.87
CA CYS A 130 -7.72 1.62 -11.87
C CYS A 130 -6.44 2.48 -11.90
N ALA A 131 -5.27 1.83 -11.99
CA ALA A 131 -3.97 2.50 -12.09
C ALA A 131 -3.88 3.39 -13.33
N ALA A 132 -4.41 2.95 -14.47
CA ALA A 132 -4.45 3.75 -15.69
C ALA A 132 -5.19 5.09 -15.49
N GLN A 133 -6.36 5.05 -14.84
CA GLN A 133 -7.17 6.23 -14.54
C GLN A 133 -6.51 7.12 -13.48
N TYR A 134 -5.96 6.53 -12.42
CA TYR A 134 -5.17 7.26 -11.42
C TYR A 134 -4.04 8.07 -12.07
N LEU A 135 -3.31 7.46 -13.00
CA LEU A 135 -2.20 8.11 -13.72
C LEU A 135 -2.69 9.18 -14.69
N GLU A 136 -3.89 9.05 -15.25
CA GLU A 136 -4.50 10.09 -16.08
C GLU A 136 -4.82 11.35 -15.29
N VAL A 137 -5.48 11.18 -14.13
CA VAL A 137 -5.77 12.28 -13.19
C VAL A 137 -4.47 13.00 -12.81
N ASN A 138 -3.43 12.25 -12.43
CA ASN A 138 -2.14 12.83 -12.07
C ASN A 138 -1.42 13.52 -13.24
N ARG A 139 -1.54 13.00 -14.46
CA ARG A 139 -0.99 13.64 -15.68
C ARG A 139 -1.68 14.97 -15.96
N ALA A 140 -3.00 15.04 -15.83
CA ALA A 140 -3.76 16.28 -15.99
C ALA A 140 -3.35 17.33 -14.94
N MET A 141 -3.23 16.93 -13.67
CA MET A 141 -2.75 17.80 -12.59
C MET A 141 -1.35 18.35 -12.86
N LYS A 142 -0.43 17.48 -13.28
CA LYS A 142 0.93 17.90 -13.67
C LYS A 142 0.90 18.92 -14.81
N ALA A 143 0.09 18.70 -15.84
CA ALA A 143 -0.02 19.62 -16.96
C ALA A 143 -0.53 21.01 -16.53
N GLY A 144 -1.57 21.05 -15.67
CA GLY A 144 -2.09 22.29 -15.10
C GLY A 144 -1.02 23.09 -14.34
N VAL A 145 -0.28 22.44 -13.44
CA VAL A 145 0.81 23.06 -12.68
C VAL A 145 1.90 23.63 -13.60
N LEU A 146 2.25 22.91 -14.68
CA LEU A 146 3.26 23.38 -15.63
C LEU A 146 2.77 24.60 -16.42
N GLN A 147 1.49 24.61 -16.80
CA GLN A 147 0.88 25.74 -17.51
C GLN A 147 0.84 27.01 -16.64
N GLU A 148 0.41 26.89 -15.38
CA GLU A 148 0.39 28.00 -14.42
C GLU A 148 1.79 28.59 -14.21
N ARG A 149 2.80 27.72 -14.03
CA ARG A 149 4.20 28.15 -13.89
C ARG A 149 4.71 28.89 -15.13
N ALA A 150 4.36 28.41 -16.33
CA ALA A 150 4.75 29.06 -17.57
C ALA A 150 4.09 30.45 -17.76
N GLN A 151 2.83 30.61 -17.34
CA GLN A 151 2.13 31.90 -17.37
C GLN A 151 2.73 32.89 -16.36
N ALA A 152 3.00 32.44 -15.13
CA ALA A 152 3.62 33.27 -14.11
C ALA A 152 5.04 33.77 -14.50
N ALA A 153 5.78 32.98 -15.27
CA ALA A 153 7.09 33.38 -15.79
C ALA A 153 6.99 34.47 -16.88
N LYS A 154 5.93 34.46 -17.70
CA LYS A 154 5.70 35.45 -18.76
C LYS A 154 5.20 36.79 -18.23
N GLY A 155 4.43 36.81 -17.15
CA GLY A 155 3.89 38.04 -16.53
C GLY A 155 4.89 38.83 -15.66
N LYS A 156 6.12 38.35 -15.52
CA LYS A 156 7.22 39.04 -14.81
C LYS A 156 8.24 39.71 -15.75
N GLN A 157 8.02 39.64 -17.07
CA GLN A 157 8.76 40.36 -18.11
C GLN A 157 7.97 41.57 -18.56
#